data_AF-A0AAN5CFN4-F1
#
_entry.id   AF-A0AAN5CFN4-F1
#
_cell.length_a   1.000
_cell.length_b   1.000
_cell.length_c   1.000
_cell.angle_alpha   90.00
_cell.angle_beta   90.00
_cell.angle_gamma   90.00
#
_symmetry.space_group_name_H-M   'P 1'
#
loop_
_entity.id
_entity.type
_entity.pdbx_description
1 polymer ?
#
loop_
_entity_poly.entity_id
_entity_poly.type
_entity_poly.pdbx_seq_one_letter_code
_entity_poly.pdbx_strand_id
1 'polypeptide(L)'
;SFSSSNPLNDLSWLQLRLIPSNAQKYWTALRFKDAKTLLDGPLSTSIYNPSWADSEPTSLEASCVAIDLSPLSSKSRGWNFEDCSLALPIICQTFACIGDEFRCSDNTRCIPRAAVNDGFEDCVDGSDEHVPQKFSSYSALVVPRAVRLVASESTID
;
A
#
# COMPACT_ATOMS: atom_id res chain seq x y z
N SER A 1 -34.65 -17.77 -4.18
CA SER A 1 -33.95 -17.31 -2.97
C SER A 1 -32.62 -16.72 -3.40
N PHE A 2 -32.55 -15.39 -3.55
CA PHE A 2 -31.28 -14.71 -3.84
C PHE A 2 -30.50 -14.59 -2.53
N SER A 3 -29.39 -15.33 -2.44
CA SER A 3 -28.44 -15.18 -1.34
C SER A 3 -27.70 -13.87 -1.54
N SER A 4 -27.98 -12.89 -0.68
CA SER A 4 -27.23 -11.65 -0.58
C SER A 4 -25.91 -11.92 0.13
N SER A 5 -24.93 -12.47 -0.58
CA SER A 5 -23.54 -12.39 -0.13
C SER A 5 -23.09 -10.94 -0.28
N ASN A 6 -22.97 -10.23 0.85
CA ASN A 6 -22.37 -8.90 0.89
C ASN A 6 -20.97 -8.98 0.23
N PRO A 7 -20.72 -8.27 -0.90
CA PRO A 7 -19.43 -8.31 -1.59
C PRO A 7 -18.27 -7.69 -0.76
N LEU A 8 -18.59 -7.12 0.40
CA LEU A 8 -17.62 -6.60 1.37
C LEU A 8 -16.98 -7.68 2.26
N ASN A 9 -17.53 -8.90 2.30
CA ASN A 9 -16.99 -9.98 3.13
C ASN A 9 -15.92 -10.83 2.42
N ASP A 10 -15.82 -10.72 1.09
CA ASP A 10 -14.78 -11.39 0.33
C ASP A 10 -13.62 -10.43 0.08
N LEU A 11 -12.83 -10.16 1.12
CA LEU A 11 -11.61 -9.34 1.05
C LEU A 11 -10.43 -10.13 0.45
N SER A 12 -10.67 -11.25 -0.24
CA SER A 12 -9.61 -12.05 -0.87
C SER A 12 -8.86 -11.30 -1.98
N TRP A 13 -9.54 -10.37 -2.66
CA TRP A 13 -8.94 -9.44 -3.66
C TRP A 13 -8.14 -8.32 -3.00
N LEU A 14 -8.54 -7.93 -1.79
CA LEU A 14 -7.81 -7.02 -0.92
C LEU A 14 -6.76 -7.85 -0.17
N GLN A 15 -5.86 -8.50 -0.91
CA GLN A 15 -4.62 -9.00 -0.33
C GLN A 15 -3.79 -7.81 0.15
N LEU A 16 -4.15 -7.25 1.32
CA LEU A 16 -3.30 -6.50 2.23
C LEU A 16 -2.15 -7.39 2.78
N ARG A 17 -1.77 -8.46 2.05
CA ARG A 17 -0.69 -9.40 2.37
C ARG A 17 0.69 -8.80 2.11
N LEU A 18 0.90 -7.53 2.43
CA LEU A 18 2.23 -6.91 2.35
C LEU A 18 2.48 -5.94 3.51
N ILE A 19 1.59 -5.91 4.52
CA ILE A 19 1.83 -5.21 5.77
C ILE A 19 2.08 -6.29 6.81
N PRO A 20 3.33 -6.50 7.26
CA PRO A 20 3.65 -7.58 8.18
C PRO A 20 2.86 -7.39 9.49
N SER A 21 2.27 -8.45 10.01
CA SER A 21 1.34 -8.36 11.17
C SER A 21 2.04 -8.03 12.49
N ASN A 22 3.38 -8.02 12.50
CA ASN A 22 4.22 -7.78 13.67
C ASN A 22 4.32 -6.30 14.04
N ALA A 23 4.23 -5.38 13.06
CA ALA A 23 4.30 -3.95 13.28
C ALA A 23 2.92 -3.30 13.09
N GLN A 24 2.56 -2.41 14.01
CA GLN A 24 1.29 -1.68 13.97
C GLN A 24 1.48 -0.26 13.43
N LYS A 25 2.72 0.26 13.40
CA LYS A 25 3.07 1.60 12.92
C LYS A 25 4.09 1.54 11.78
N TYR A 26 3.95 2.45 10.83
CA TYR A 26 4.77 2.52 9.62
C TYR A 26 5.09 3.96 9.25
N TRP A 27 6.30 4.22 8.78
CA TRP A 27 6.67 5.53 8.23
C TRP A 27 6.00 5.77 6.88
N THR A 28 5.35 6.94 6.71
CA THR A 28 4.65 7.33 5.46
C THR A 28 5.51 8.15 4.49
N ALA A 29 6.78 8.40 4.84
CA ALA A 29 7.71 9.31 4.17
C ALA A 29 7.34 10.81 4.26
N LEU A 30 6.25 11.16 4.95
CA LEU A 30 5.87 12.55 5.18
C LEU A 30 6.54 13.11 6.42
N ARG A 31 6.89 14.39 6.37
CA ARG A 31 7.53 15.10 7.49
C ARG A 31 6.97 16.50 7.66
N PHE A 32 7.02 17.00 8.88
CA PHE A 32 6.63 18.37 9.19
C PHE A 32 7.45 19.38 8.37
N LYS A 33 6.77 20.37 7.80
CA LYS A 33 7.39 21.55 7.19
C LYS A 33 7.13 22.79 8.04
N ASP A 34 5.84 23.05 8.28
CA ASP A 34 5.31 24.21 8.97
C ASP A 34 3.90 23.87 9.49
N ALA A 35 3.29 24.83 10.20
CA ALA A 35 2.02 24.65 10.90
C ALA A 35 0.84 24.18 10.03
N LYS A 36 0.95 24.21 8.69
CA LYS A 36 -0.13 23.76 7.79
C LYS A 36 0.33 22.76 6.73
N THR A 37 1.62 22.44 6.68
CA THR A 37 2.21 21.78 5.52
C THR A 37 3.11 20.61 5.95
N LEU A 38 2.98 19.51 5.23
CA LEU A 38 3.88 18.37 5.24
C LEU A 38 4.72 18.36 3.97
N LEU A 39 5.96 17.91 4.06
CA LEU A 39 6.78 17.60 2.89
C LEU A 39 6.52 16.16 2.45
N ASP A 40 6.43 15.99 1.13
CA ASP A 40 6.28 14.71 0.42
C ASP A 40 7.36 14.65 -0.66
N GLY A 41 8.57 14.26 -0.26
CA GLY A 41 9.76 14.35 -1.11
C GLY A 41 10.00 15.81 -1.61
N PRO A 42 9.99 16.06 -2.94
CA PRO A 42 10.13 17.40 -3.50
C PRO A 42 8.84 18.23 -3.47
N LEU A 43 7.71 17.60 -3.14
CA LEU A 43 6.39 18.23 -3.08
C LEU A 43 6.01 18.58 -1.64
N SER A 44 4.89 19.27 -1.51
CA SER A 44 4.29 19.56 -0.21
C SER A 44 2.79 19.34 -0.24
N THR A 45 2.24 18.79 0.84
CA THR A 45 0.81 18.52 1.01
C THR A 45 0.29 19.16 2.29
N SER A 46 -1.03 19.31 2.39
CA SER A 46 -1.69 19.94 3.55
C SER A 46 -1.80 18.97 4.71
N ILE A 47 -1.58 19.45 5.93
CA ILE A 47 -1.89 18.67 7.15
C ILE A 47 -3.39 18.37 7.30
N TYR A 48 -4.28 18.98 6.51
CA TYR A 48 -5.72 18.71 6.60
C TYR A 48 -6.19 17.56 5.70
N ASN A 49 -5.28 16.94 4.94
CA ASN A 49 -5.58 15.79 4.07
C ASN A 49 -4.75 14.55 4.42
N PRO A 50 -4.68 14.22 5.71
CA PRO A 50 -4.74 12.82 6.10
C PRO A 50 -5.63 12.52 7.32
N SER A 51 -5.96 11.25 7.52
CA SER A 51 -6.71 10.77 8.69
C SER A 51 -5.81 10.67 9.92
N TRP A 52 -5.70 11.76 10.67
CA TRP A 52 -4.98 11.81 11.96
C TRP A 52 -5.65 10.94 13.03
N ALA A 53 -4.84 10.52 14.00
CA ALA A 53 -5.32 9.95 15.27
C ALA A 53 -6.12 10.99 16.07
N ASP A 54 -6.97 10.52 17.00
CA ASP A 54 -7.98 11.36 17.69
C ASP A 54 -7.39 12.57 18.44
N SER A 55 -6.11 12.51 18.82
CA SER A 55 -5.40 13.57 19.54
C SER A 55 -4.26 14.20 18.74
N GLU A 56 -4.25 14.02 17.42
CA GLU A 56 -3.25 14.56 16.50
C GLU A 56 -3.91 15.54 15.50
N PRO A 57 -3.16 16.46 14.88
CA PRO A 57 -1.73 16.74 15.08
C PRO A 57 -1.44 17.56 16.35
N THR A 58 -0.61 17.03 17.25
CA THR A 58 0.03 17.82 18.31
C THR A 58 1.39 18.29 17.81
N SER A 59 1.45 19.56 17.37
CA SER A 59 2.62 20.16 16.72
C SER A 59 3.87 20.11 17.62
N LEU A 60 4.75 19.14 17.37
CA LEU A 60 6.16 19.18 17.76
C LEU A 60 6.95 19.63 16.53
N GLU A 61 7.82 20.63 16.69
CA GLU A 61 8.66 21.09 15.57
C GLU A 61 9.57 19.95 15.08
N ALA A 62 9.64 19.76 13.76
CA ALA A 62 10.48 18.77 13.07
C ALA A 62 10.10 17.27 13.20
N SER A 63 8.83 16.94 13.49
CA SER A 63 8.37 15.54 13.54
C SER A 63 8.21 14.86 12.17
N CYS A 64 8.40 13.54 12.16
CA CYS A 64 8.06 12.66 11.03
C CYS A 64 6.65 12.10 11.21
N VAL A 65 6.03 11.67 10.11
CA VAL A 65 4.66 11.14 10.15
C VAL A 65 4.67 9.62 10.00
N ALA A 66 4.13 8.95 11.00
CA ALA A 66 3.85 7.52 10.95
C ALA A 66 2.33 7.27 10.85
N ILE A 67 1.95 6.22 10.14
CA ILE A 67 0.57 5.71 10.15
C ILE A 67 0.48 4.51 11.08
N ASP A 68 -0.44 4.58 12.03
CA ASP A 68 -0.82 3.50 12.92
C ASP A 68 -2.04 2.77 12.34
N LEU A 69 -1.85 1.50 12.03
CA LEU A 69 -2.82 0.57 11.46
C LEU A 69 -3.43 -0.36 12.51
N SER A 70 -3.24 -0.05 13.80
CA SER A 70 -3.89 -0.74 14.92
C SER A 70 -5.41 -0.87 14.71
N PRO A 71 -6.06 -1.83 15.40
CA PRO A 71 -7.51 -2.01 15.33
C PRO A 71 -8.28 -0.71 15.51
N LEU A 72 -9.47 -0.63 14.90
CA LEU A 72 -10.34 0.57 14.89
C LEU A 72 -10.70 1.11 16.28
N SER A 73 -10.58 0.29 17.32
CA SER A 73 -10.82 0.69 18.71
C SER A 73 -9.68 1.50 19.33
N SER A 74 -8.49 1.55 18.69
CA SER A 74 -7.38 2.33 19.20
C SER A 74 -7.50 3.80 18.79
N LYS A 75 -7.41 4.70 19.77
CA LYS A 75 -7.35 6.16 19.53
C LYS A 75 -6.07 6.59 18.83
N SER A 76 -5.03 5.74 18.84
CA SER A 76 -3.77 5.97 18.13
C SER A 76 -3.87 5.69 16.64
N ARG A 77 -4.95 5.03 16.18
CA ARG A 77 -5.12 4.66 14.78
C ARG A 77 -5.19 5.90 13.90
N GLY A 78 -4.50 5.86 12.77
CA GLY A 78 -4.36 7.00 11.87
C GLY A 78 -2.96 7.56 11.91
N TRP A 79 -2.82 8.79 11.46
CA TRP A 79 -1.51 9.43 11.34
C TRP A 79 -1.13 10.04 12.66
N ASN A 80 0.14 9.89 13.01
CA ASN A 80 0.74 10.40 14.24
C ASN A 80 2.01 11.16 13.88
N PHE A 81 2.29 12.24 14.61
CA PHE A 81 3.62 12.79 14.64
C PHE A 81 4.48 11.95 15.57
N GLU A 82 5.68 11.61 15.10
CA GLU A 82 6.61 10.75 15.81
C GLU A 82 8.03 11.30 15.68
N ASP A 83 8.89 10.93 16.62
CA ASP A 83 10.33 11.21 16.53
C ASP A 83 10.92 10.46 15.33
N CYS A 84 11.52 11.21 14.41
CA CYS A 84 12.17 10.67 13.20
C CYS A 84 13.27 9.64 13.51
N SER A 85 13.75 9.56 14.75
CA SER A 85 14.77 8.63 15.22
C SER A 85 14.23 7.23 15.51
N LEU A 86 12.91 7.02 15.50
CA LEU A 86 12.31 5.70 15.74
C LEU A 86 12.55 4.75 14.55
N ALA A 87 12.98 3.53 14.88
CA ALA A 87 13.15 2.44 13.92
C ALA A 87 11.79 1.78 13.60
N LEU A 88 11.03 2.36 12.68
CA LEU A 88 9.78 1.80 12.17
C LEU A 88 9.95 1.31 10.72
N PRO A 89 9.23 0.26 10.30
CA PRO A 89 9.16 -0.13 8.89
C PRO A 89 8.52 0.98 8.04
N ILE A 90 8.89 1.05 6.76
CA ILE A 90 8.37 2.05 5.82
C ILE A 90 7.21 1.44 5.04
N ILE A 91 6.15 2.24 4.82
CA ILE A 91 5.07 1.90 3.90
C ILE A 91 5.18 2.75 2.63
N CYS A 92 5.12 2.09 1.48
CA CYS A 92 5.25 2.68 0.17
C CYS A 92 3.94 2.58 -0.60
N GLN A 93 3.68 3.59 -1.44
CA GLN A 93 2.59 3.57 -2.40
C GLN A 93 3.05 2.95 -3.72
N THR A 94 2.19 2.12 -4.32
CA THR A 94 2.38 1.66 -5.69
C THR A 94 1.05 1.54 -6.43
N PHE A 95 1.09 1.49 -7.77
CA PHE A 95 -0.11 1.22 -8.56
C PHE A 95 -0.65 -0.18 -8.29
N ALA A 96 -1.97 -0.35 -8.47
CA ALA A 96 -2.60 -1.66 -8.54
C ALA A 96 -2.97 -1.99 -9.99
N CYS A 97 -2.98 -3.29 -10.28
CA CYS A 97 -3.50 -3.83 -11.53
C CYS A 97 -4.98 -4.17 -11.40
N ILE A 98 -5.71 -4.15 -12.52
CA ILE A 98 -7.16 -4.32 -12.56
C ILE A 98 -7.51 -5.70 -13.11
N GLY A 99 -8.43 -6.41 -12.46
CA GLY A 99 -9.06 -7.62 -13.01
C GLY A 99 -8.06 -8.73 -13.36
N ASP A 100 -7.95 -9.04 -14.65
CA ASP A 100 -7.12 -10.12 -15.22
C ASP A 100 -5.77 -9.62 -15.74
N GLU A 101 -5.18 -8.65 -15.06
CA GLU A 101 -3.83 -8.18 -15.34
C GLU A 101 -2.78 -8.88 -14.45
N PHE A 102 -1.62 -9.16 -15.02
CA PHE A 102 -0.42 -9.57 -14.31
C PHE A 102 0.45 -8.35 -14.00
N ARG A 103 0.98 -8.30 -12.79
CA ARG A 103 1.88 -7.24 -12.36
C ARG A 103 3.32 -7.71 -12.50
N CYS A 104 4.12 -6.98 -13.27
CA CYS A 104 5.56 -7.26 -13.39
C CYS A 104 6.25 -7.17 -12.02
N SER A 105 7.28 -7.98 -11.80
CA SER A 105 7.96 -8.11 -10.51
C SER A 105 8.74 -6.85 -10.13
N ASP A 106 9.27 -6.15 -11.12
CA ASP A 106 9.85 -4.81 -11.03
C ASP A 106 8.86 -3.71 -10.60
N ASN A 107 7.56 -4.04 -10.50
CA ASN A 107 6.50 -3.12 -10.16
C ASN A 107 6.41 -1.91 -11.10
N THR A 108 6.80 -2.03 -12.38
CA THR A 108 6.76 -0.92 -13.34
C THR A 108 5.45 -0.83 -14.12
N ARG A 109 4.85 -1.98 -14.43
CA ARG A 109 3.60 -2.04 -15.20
C ARG A 109 2.71 -3.24 -14.87
N CYS A 110 1.48 -3.14 -15.38
CA CYS A 110 0.56 -4.26 -15.52
C CYS A 110 0.53 -4.68 -16.99
N ILE A 111 0.43 -5.98 -17.24
CA ILE A 111 0.23 -6.58 -18.56
C ILE A 111 -1.03 -7.45 -18.54
N PRO A 112 -1.66 -7.74 -19.68
CA PRO A 112 -2.75 -8.71 -19.72
C PRO A 112 -2.27 -10.09 -19.26
N ARG A 113 -3.08 -10.85 -18.52
CA ARG A 113 -2.73 -12.24 -18.15
C ARG A 113 -2.49 -13.16 -19.35
N ALA A 114 -3.03 -12.82 -20.51
CA ALA A 114 -2.78 -13.56 -21.75
C ALA A 114 -1.34 -13.45 -22.24
N ALA A 115 -0.62 -12.41 -21.80
CA ALA A 115 0.79 -12.14 -22.10
C ALA A 115 1.73 -12.74 -21.03
N VAL A 116 1.28 -13.76 -20.29
CA VAL A 116 2.10 -14.42 -19.27
C VAL A 116 2.48 -15.78 -19.79
N ASN A 117 3.79 -16.05 -19.89
CA ASN A 117 4.36 -17.25 -20.50
C ASN A 117 3.86 -17.44 -21.95
N ASP A 118 3.75 -16.34 -22.71
CA ASP A 118 3.30 -16.38 -24.10
C ASP A 118 4.46 -16.49 -25.10
N GLY A 119 5.70 -16.49 -24.60
CA GLY A 119 6.94 -16.55 -25.35
C GLY A 119 7.55 -15.17 -25.64
N PHE A 120 6.93 -14.07 -25.21
CA PHE A 120 7.41 -12.71 -25.40
C PHE A 120 7.65 -12.01 -24.06
N GLU A 121 8.67 -11.17 -24.03
CA GLU A 121 8.98 -10.33 -22.86
C GLU A 121 8.16 -9.03 -22.94
N ASP A 122 7.03 -8.99 -22.25
CA ASP A 122 6.15 -7.82 -22.13
C ASP A 122 6.46 -7.00 -20.86
N CYS A 123 6.97 -7.65 -19.81
CA CYS A 123 7.59 -7.00 -18.68
C CYS A 123 9.03 -6.57 -18.99
N VAL A 124 9.49 -5.43 -18.45
CA VAL A 124 10.86 -4.93 -18.69
C VAL A 124 11.92 -5.82 -18.02
N ASP A 125 11.51 -6.58 -17.01
CA ASP A 125 12.34 -7.52 -16.26
C ASP A 125 12.16 -8.99 -16.69
N GLY A 126 11.36 -9.27 -17.74
CA GLY A 126 11.03 -10.62 -18.20
C GLY A 126 10.34 -11.51 -17.17
N SER A 127 9.75 -10.91 -16.12
CA SER A 127 9.14 -11.65 -15.02
C SER A 127 7.83 -12.37 -15.38
N ASP A 128 7.22 -11.99 -16.50
CA ASP A 128 6.06 -12.61 -17.12
C ASP A 128 6.35 -13.98 -17.75
N GLU A 129 7.58 -14.22 -18.21
CA GLU A 129 7.96 -15.45 -18.92
C GLU A 129 8.53 -16.57 -18.03
N HIS A 130 8.70 -16.27 -16.75
CA HIS A 130 9.28 -17.21 -15.77
C HIS A 130 8.29 -17.59 -14.67
N VAL A 131 6.98 -17.38 -14.90
CA VAL A 131 5.94 -17.66 -13.90
C VAL A 131 5.58 -19.15 -13.92
N PRO A 132 5.74 -19.90 -12.80
CA PRO A 132 5.42 -21.32 -12.77
C PRO A 132 3.93 -21.55 -13.09
N GLN A 133 3.65 -22.27 -14.18
CA GLN A 133 2.30 -22.54 -14.66
C GLN A 133 1.50 -23.36 -13.65
N LYS A 134 0.66 -22.70 -12.84
CA LYS A 134 -0.51 -23.33 -12.25
C LYS A 134 -1.71 -22.91 -13.07
N PHE A 135 -2.35 -23.92 -13.69
CA PHE A 135 -3.40 -23.80 -14.69
C PHE A 135 -4.48 -22.74 -14.38
N SER A 136 -4.78 -21.99 -15.44
CA SER A 136 -5.84 -21.01 -15.64
C SER A 136 -7.23 -21.45 -15.14
N SER A 137 -7.88 -20.62 -14.32
CA SER A 137 -9.29 -20.19 -14.46
C SER A 137 -9.80 -19.53 -13.18
N TYR A 138 -9.74 -18.20 -13.07
CA TYR A 138 -10.63 -17.47 -12.16
C TYR A 138 -11.00 -16.14 -12.82
N SER A 139 -12.25 -16.06 -13.27
CA SER A 139 -12.87 -14.86 -13.80
C SER A 139 -12.92 -13.78 -12.71
N ALA A 140 -12.25 -12.64 -12.91
CA ALA A 140 -12.24 -11.56 -11.95
C ALA A 140 -13.19 -10.42 -12.37
N LEU A 141 -14.06 -10.01 -11.45
CA LEU A 141 -14.95 -8.87 -11.56
C LEU A 141 -14.19 -7.56 -11.82
N VAL A 142 -14.73 -6.73 -12.71
CA VAL A 142 -14.26 -5.37 -13.01
C VAL A 142 -14.52 -4.47 -11.79
N VAL A 143 -13.46 -3.84 -11.26
CA VAL A 143 -13.55 -2.79 -10.23
C VAL A 143 -12.58 -1.65 -10.58
N PRO A 144 -12.91 -0.37 -10.25
CA PRO A 144 -12.07 0.77 -10.59
C PRO A 144 -10.79 0.84 -9.73
N ARG A 145 -9.81 1.61 -10.22
CA ARG A 145 -8.47 1.84 -9.66
C ARG A 145 -8.43 1.84 -8.12
N ALA A 146 -7.71 0.88 -7.55
CA ALA A 146 -7.25 0.93 -6.16
C ALA A 146 -5.76 1.28 -6.11
N VAL A 147 -5.31 1.86 -5.01
CA VAL A 147 -3.89 2.03 -4.70
C VAL A 147 -3.50 0.94 -3.72
N ARG A 148 -2.36 0.26 -3.95
CA ARG A 148 -1.86 -0.75 -3.03
C ARG A 148 -0.76 -0.14 -2.15
N LEU A 149 -0.87 -0.37 -0.85
CA LEU A 149 0.20 -0.07 0.11
C LEU A 149 1.08 -1.31 0.29
N VAL A 150 2.39 -1.12 0.26
CA VAL A 150 3.39 -2.18 0.43
C VAL A 150 4.32 -1.76 1.56
N ALA A 151 4.52 -2.60 2.58
CA ALA A 151 5.56 -2.35 3.57
C ALA A 151 6.88 -2.97 3.08
N SER A 152 7.98 -2.26 3.26
CA SER A 152 9.32 -2.82 3.12
C SER A 152 9.88 -3.16 4.50
N GLU A 153 10.38 -4.38 4.67
CA GLU A 153 11.22 -4.73 5.83
C GLU A 153 12.66 -4.30 5.53
N SER A 154 13.23 -3.45 6.38
CA SER A 154 14.66 -3.15 6.34
C SER A 154 15.39 -4.26 7.10
N THR A 155 15.98 -5.23 6.38
CA THR A 155 17.08 -6.01 6.95
C THR A 155 18.32 -5.12 6.95
N ILE A 156 18.72 -4.67 8.13
CA ILE A 156 20.03 -4.06 8.34
C ILE A 156 21.03 -5.23 8.29
N ASP A 157 21.84 -5.30 7.22
CA ASP A 157 23.08 -6.07 7.19
C ASP A 157 24.21 -5.30 7.90
#